data_AF-A0A7X8S5X8-F1
#
_entry.id   AF-A0A7X8S5X8-F1
#
_cell.length_a   1.000
_cell.length_b   1.000
_cell.length_c   1.000
_cell.angle_alpha   90.00
_cell.angle_beta   90.00
_cell.angle_gamma   90.00
#
_symmetry.space_group_name_H-M   'P 1'
#
loop_
_entity.id
_entity.type
_entity.pdbx_description
1 polymer ?
#
loop_
_entity_poly.entity_id
_entity_poly.type
_entity_poly.pdbx_seq_one_letter_code
_entity_poly.pdbx_strand_id
1 'polypeptide(L)' 'MTSACDPLEPPKTVSDFCLNDRRISIEPAPAAGTTDPGNQWDTEQTVAEALEHNAVHDRLCPAPRKTAMNRR' A
#
# COMPACT_ATOMS: atom_id res chain seq x y z
N MET A 1 -11.95 31.42 40.10
CA MET A 1 -10.63 30.89 39.66
C MET A 1 -10.91 29.94 38.52
N THR A 2 -10.55 30.32 37.30
CA THR A 2 -10.76 29.52 36.09
C THR A 2 -9.75 28.37 36.07
N SER A 3 -10.26 27.14 36.21
CA SER A 3 -9.46 25.91 36.09
C SER A 3 -9.02 25.76 34.63
N ALA A 4 -7.72 25.91 34.38
CA ALA A 4 -7.09 25.75 33.06
C ALA A 4 -6.32 24.41 32.98
N CYS A 5 -6.89 23.36 33.53
CA CYS A 5 -6.32 22.02 33.49
C CYS A 5 -7.23 21.10 32.69
N ASP A 6 -7.45 21.43 31.42
CA ASP A 6 -7.82 20.38 30.46
C ASP A 6 -6.60 19.47 30.29
N PRO A 7 -6.74 18.15 30.43
CA PRO A 7 -5.64 17.23 30.20
C PRO A 7 -5.14 17.43 28.77
N LEU A 8 -3.83 17.67 28.62
CA LEU A 8 -3.18 17.80 27.32
C LEU A 8 -3.55 16.58 26.47
N GLU A 9 -4.13 16.78 25.29
CA GLU A 9 -4.34 15.67 24.36
C GLU A 9 -2.99 14.98 24.14
N PRO A 10 -2.94 13.63 24.21
CA PRO A 10 -1.71 12.92 23.92
C PRO A 10 -1.26 13.27 22.49
N PRO A 11 0.04 13.50 22.26
CA PRO A 11 0.54 13.84 20.95
C PRO A 11 0.15 12.75 19.96
N LYS A 12 -0.55 13.15 18.89
CA LYS A 12 -0.90 12.25 17.81
C LYS A 12 0.37 11.92 17.04
N THR A 13 0.80 10.66 17.08
CA THR A 13 1.85 10.16 16.18
C THR A 13 1.29 10.14 14.77
N VAL A 14 1.88 10.95 13.88
CA VAL A 14 1.63 10.83 12.46
C VAL A 14 2.35 9.57 11.97
N SER A 15 1.60 8.64 11.37
CA SER A 15 2.20 7.47 10.72
C SER A 15 2.80 7.93 9.40
N ASP A 16 4.08 7.66 9.20
CA ASP A 16 4.81 7.87 7.95
C ASP A 16 4.72 6.65 7.03
N PHE A 17 3.86 5.67 7.35
CA PHE A 17 3.71 4.42 6.62
C PHE A 17 3.54 4.68 5.12
N CYS A 18 2.62 5.54 4.70
CA CYS A 18 2.40 5.82 3.27
C CYS A 18 3.50 6.64 2.59
N LEU A 19 4.45 7.22 3.35
CA LEU A 19 5.60 7.91 2.79
C LEU A 19 6.75 6.93 2.50
N ASN A 20 6.88 5.91 3.33
CA ASN A 20 7.99 4.95 3.28
C ASN A 20 7.61 3.64 2.59
N ASP A 21 6.35 3.23 2.69
CA ASP A 21 5.83 2.01 2.10
C ASP A 21 5.42 2.23 0.64
N ARG A 22 5.61 1.19 -0.19
CA ARG A 22 5.29 1.23 -1.61
C ARG A 22 4.60 -0.05 -2.05
N ARG A 23 3.73 0.10 -3.03
CA ARG A 23 3.13 -1.02 -3.75
C ARG A 23 4.22 -1.81 -4.50
N ILE A 24 4.18 -3.12 -4.38
CA ILE A 24 5.08 -4.05 -5.05
C ILE A 24 4.56 -4.38 -6.46
N SER A 25 5.44 -4.34 -7.45
CA SER A 25 5.15 -4.81 -8.81
C SER A 25 5.35 -6.32 -8.88
N ILE A 26 4.45 -7.01 -9.58
CA ILE A 26 4.46 -8.47 -9.74
C ILE A 26 4.41 -8.85 -11.22
N GLU A 27 5.16 -9.89 -11.60
CA GLU A 27 5.20 -10.47 -12.94
C GLU A 27 4.97 -12.00 -12.86
N PRO A 28 3.71 -12.46 -12.70
CA PRO A 28 3.42 -13.89 -12.66
C PRO A 28 3.68 -14.56 -14.02
N ALA A 29 4.07 -15.83 -13.99
CA ALA A 29 4.22 -16.61 -15.21
C ALA A 29 2.89 -16.72 -15.98
N PRO A 30 2.91 -16.65 -17.33
CA PRO A 30 1.69 -16.63 -18.13
C PRO A 30 0.91 -17.95 -18.12
N ALA A 31 1.60 -19.08 -17.92
CA ALA A 31 1.01 -20.41 -17.82
C ALA A 31 1.89 -21.34 -16.97
N ALA A 32 1.26 -22.34 -16.34
CA ALA A 32 1.96 -23.38 -15.59
C ALA A 32 2.88 -24.20 -16.51
N GLY A 33 4.12 -24.43 -16.07
CA GLY A 33 5.13 -25.16 -16.83
C GLY A 33 5.84 -24.35 -17.92
N THR A 34 5.63 -23.03 -17.99
CA THR A 34 6.40 -22.17 -18.90
C THR A 34 7.86 -22.12 -18.45
N THR A 35 8.79 -22.40 -19.36
CA THR A 35 10.23 -22.24 -19.08
C THR A 35 10.54 -20.76 -18.89
N ASP A 36 11.20 -20.41 -17.78
CA ASP A 36 11.58 -19.05 -17.42
C ASP A 36 13.04 -18.74 -17.76
N PRO A 37 13.34 -18.30 -19.01
CA PRO A 37 14.69 -17.94 -19.39
C PRO A 37 15.11 -16.68 -18.64
N GLY A 38 15.98 -16.86 -17.65
CA GLY A 38 16.55 -15.75 -16.89
C GLY A 38 15.73 -15.33 -15.67
N ASN A 39 14.86 -16.19 -15.14
CA ASN A 39 14.11 -15.98 -13.90
C ASN A 39 13.37 -14.62 -13.87
N GLN A 40 12.65 -14.35 -14.95
CA GLN A 40 11.90 -13.12 -15.18
C GLN A 40 10.58 -13.11 -14.41
N TRP A 41 10.02 -14.28 -14.11
CA TRP A 41 8.73 -14.36 -13.45
C TRP A 41 8.84 -14.61 -11.96
N ASP A 42 7.90 -14.01 -11.24
CA ASP A 42 7.74 -14.25 -9.82
C ASP A 42 7.17 -15.65 -9.58
N THR A 43 7.68 -16.29 -8.53
CA THR A 43 7.12 -17.56 -8.07
C THR A 43 5.71 -17.34 -7.53
N GLU A 44 4.87 -18.38 -7.55
CA GLU A 44 3.51 -18.31 -6.99
C GLU A 44 3.50 -17.83 -5.53
N GLN A 45 4.51 -18.23 -4.75
CA GLN A 45 4.69 -17.78 -3.37
C GLN A 45 4.97 -16.27 -3.30
N THR A 46 5.92 -15.76 -4.09
CA THR A 46 6.25 -14.33 -4.14
C THR A 46 5.05 -13.49 -4.57
N VAL A 47 4.29 -13.97 -5.55
CA VAL A 47 3.07 -13.31 -6.02
C VAL A 47 2.04 -13.23 -4.89
N ALA A 48 1.80 -14.32 -4.16
CA ALA A 48 0.85 -14.34 -3.05
C ALA A 48 1.24 -13.35 -1.93
N GLU A 49 2.51 -13.35 -1.52
CA GLU A 49 3.03 -12.44 -0.49
C GLU A 49 2.91 -10.97 -0.93
N ALA A 50 3.24 -10.67 -2.19
CA ALA A 50 3.11 -9.32 -2.74
C ALA A 50 1.65 -8.85 -2.84
N LEU A 51 0.71 -9.76 -3.10
CA LEU A 51 -0.73 -9.44 -3.09
C LEU A 51 -1.22 -9.10 -1.67
N GLU A 52 -0.78 -9.84 -0.66
CA GLU A 52 -1.12 -9.55 0.75
C GLU A 52 -0.55 -8.19 1.18
N HIS A 53 0.72 -7.92 0.87
CA HIS A 53 1.36 -6.62 1.10
C HIS A 53 0.57 -5.49 0.45
N ASN A 54 0.27 -5.63 -0.84
CA ASN A 54 -0.44 -4.63 -1.61
C ASN A 54 -1.87 -4.39 -1.08
N ALA A 55 -2.54 -5.43 -0.58
CA ALA A 55 -3.85 -5.27 0.05
C ALA A 55 -3.79 -4.43 1.34
N VAL A 56 -2.73 -4.59 2.15
CA VAL A 56 -2.49 -3.74 3.32
C VAL A 56 -2.17 -2.31 2.91
N HIS A 57 -1.30 -2.14 1.90
CA HIS A 57 -0.98 -0.83 1.34
C HIS A 57 -2.23 -0.10 0.85
N ASP A 58 -3.06 -0.74 0.03
CA ASP A 58 -4.27 -0.14 -0.54
C ASP A 58 -5.29 0.24 0.54
N ARG A 59 -5.37 -0.53 1.63
CA ARG A 59 -6.23 -0.23 2.80
C ARG A 59 -5.76 1.00 3.57
N LEU A 60 -4.45 1.16 3.76
CA LEU A 60 -3.87 2.21 4.60
C LEU A 60 -3.53 3.48 3.83
N CYS A 61 -3.23 3.36 2.54
CA CYS A 61 -2.76 4.42 1.65
C CYS A 61 -3.65 4.55 0.42
N PRO A 62 -4.97 4.80 0.58
CA PRO A 62 -5.87 4.90 -0.56
C PRO A 62 -5.42 6.03 -1.47
N ALA A 63 -5.20 5.73 -2.76
CA ALA A 63 -4.88 6.75 -3.74
C ALA A 63 -5.94 7.87 -3.69
N PRO A 64 -5.54 9.15 -3.76
CA PRO A 64 -6.51 10.23 -3.84
C PRO A 64 -7.42 9.94 -5.03
N ARG A 65 -8.74 9.82 -4.78
CA ARG A 65 -9.71 9.65 -5.86
C ARG A 65 -9.42 10.74 -6.87
N LYS A 66 -9.09 10.37 -8.11
CA LYS A 66 -9.10 11.31 -9.22
C LYS A 66 -10.55 11.77 -9.32
N THR A 67 -10.87 12.90 -8.72
CA THR A 67 -12.16 13.56 -8.94
C THR A 67 -12.24 13.73 -10.44
N ALA A 68 -13.18 13.04 -11.09
CA ALA A 68 -13.43 13.20 -12.50
C ALA A 68 -13.80 14.67 -12.70
N MET A 69 -12.80 15.47 -13.06
CA MET A 69 -12.93 16.88 -13.34
C MET A 69 -13.67 16.93 -14.67
N ASN A 70 -15.01 17.00 -14.59
CA ASN A 70 -15.90 17.26 -15.71
C ASN A 70 -15.36 18.48 -16.47
N ARG A 71 -14.72 18.24 -17.62
CA ARG A 71 -14.50 19.28 -18.62
C ARG A 71 -15.84 19.44 -19.35
N ARG A 72 -16.57 20.49 -18.98
CA ARG A 72 -17.62 21.07 -19.81
C ARG A 72 -17.01 22.10 -20.73
#